data_AF-A0A5C7LCN3-F1
#
_entry.id   AF-A0A5C7LCN3-F1
#
_cell.length_a   1.000
_cell.length_b   1.000
_cell.length_c   1.000
_cell.angle_alpha   90.00
_cell.angle_beta   90.00
_cell.angle_gamma   90.00
#
_symmetry.space_group_name_H-M   'P 1'
#
loop_
_entity.id
_entity.type
_entity.pdbx_description
1 polymer ?
#
loop_
_entity_poly.entity_id
_entity_poly.type
_entity_poly.pdbx_seq_one_letter_code
_entity_poly.pdbx_strand_id
1 'polypeptide(L)'
;MIKRGLLLLMFGVFLSLAFLCTETTLAQSGPSGSLPTSGGPAGGQISVSIANPLSFDTVDGLLAQVLSFLQGFIVILSLIFIIIGAFIYITSGGDSGRIETAKKCITAALIGLAIGIAAPAFLRQVSEILGWNSVPSSGVGTSLTLLEIAGNILNFLLSVVGIVALIMLVVGAFMYLTAAGDEDRIDTGKKIVKYSIIGIAIALAALVLVRQVASFFA
;
A
#
# COMPACT_ATOMS: atom_id res chain seq x y z
N MET A 1 29.13 -7.25 19.25
CA MET A 1 28.90 -5.78 19.20
C MET A 1 27.85 -5.34 18.18
N ILE A 2 27.64 -6.07 17.06
CA ILE A 2 26.64 -5.74 16.01
C ILE A 2 25.18 -5.72 16.49
N LYS A 3 24.79 -6.56 17.48
CA LYS A 3 23.41 -6.59 18.01
C LYS A 3 22.95 -5.29 18.71
N ARG A 4 23.87 -4.53 19.34
CA ARG A 4 23.53 -3.27 20.01
C ARG A 4 23.40 -2.09 19.03
N GLY A 5 24.19 -2.09 17.95
CA GLY A 5 24.08 -1.07 16.89
C GLY A 5 22.80 -1.19 16.07
N LEU A 6 22.35 -2.42 15.78
CA LEU A 6 21.10 -2.66 15.06
C LEU A 6 19.86 -2.22 15.87
N LEU A 7 19.88 -2.41 17.20
CA LEU A 7 18.81 -1.97 18.10
C LEU A 7 18.69 -0.43 18.15
N LEU A 8 19.82 0.29 18.14
CA LEU A 8 19.86 1.75 18.10
C LEU A 8 19.39 2.34 16.77
N LEU A 9 19.67 1.65 15.65
CA LEU A 9 19.14 2.04 14.34
C LEU A 9 17.62 1.87 14.29
N MET A 10 17.07 0.79 14.87
CA MET A 10 15.63 0.59 14.96
C MET A 10 14.93 1.64 15.85
N PHE A 11 15.54 2.04 16.98
CA PHE A 11 15.00 3.09 17.83
C PHE A 11 15.06 4.48 17.16
N GLY A 12 16.12 4.75 16.39
CA GLY A 12 16.27 5.98 15.61
C GLY A 12 15.26 6.10 14.46
N VAL A 13 14.99 5.00 13.74
CA VAL A 13 13.95 4.95 12.71
C VAL A 13 12.56 5.12 13.32
N PHE A 14 12.31 4.53 14.50
CA PHE A 14 11.05 4.68 15.22
C PHE A 14 10.82 6.12 15.71
N LEU A 15 11.86 6.79 16.21
CA LEU A 15 11.80 8.19 16.64
C LEU A 15 11.66 9.15 15.44
N SER A 16 12.30 8.85 14.32
CA SER A 16 12.18 9.64 13.09
C SER A 16 10.80 9.48 12.41
N LEU A 17 10.19 8.29 12.47
CA LEU A 17 8.82 8.08 11.99
C LEU A 17 7.77 8.69 12.94
N ALA A 18 8.01 8.69 14.25
CA ALA A 18 7.17 9.42 15.20
C ALA A 18 7.21 10.94 14.94
N PHE A 19 8.38 11.47 14.56
CA PHE A 19 8.56 12.86 14.18
C PHE A 19 7.82 13.20 12.88
N LEU A 20 7.89 12.33 11.86
CA LEU A 20 7.18 12.52 10.58
C LEU A 20 5.65 12.40 10.71
N CYS A 21 5.16 11.60 11.67
CA CYS A 21 3.73 11.43 11.93
C CYS A 21 3.09 12.67 12.57
N THR A 22 3.87 13.49 13.27
CA THR A 22 3.38 14.68 13.99
C THR A 22 3.22 15.90 13.07
N GLU A 23 3.93 15.97 11.94
CA GLU A 23 3.84 17.12 11.02
C GLU A 23 2.67 16.99 10.03
N THR A 24 2.20 15.77 9.73
CA THR A 24 1.07 15.57 8.80
C THR A 24 -0.30 15.86 9.40
N THR A 25 -0.44 15.98 10.73
CA THR A 25 -1.72 16.30 11.40
C THR A 25 -2.01 17.80 11.52
N LEU A 26 -1.10 18.69 11.12
CA LEU A 26 -1.36 20.14 11.08
C LEU A 26 -1.97 20.64 9.76
N ALA A 27 -2.15 19.78 8.75
CA ALA A 27 -2.67 20.18 7.43
C ALA A 27 -4.20 20.02 7.23
N GLN A 28 -4.95 19.68 8.28
CA GLN A 28 -6.43 19.65 8.23
C GLN A 28 -7.05 20.38 9.43
N SER A 29 -6.77 21.68 9.57
CA SER A 29 -7.73 22.59 10.20
C SER A 29 -8.22 23.59 9.15
N GLY A 30 -9.13 23.12 8.31
CA GLY A 30 -9.96 23.95 7.43
C GLY A 30 -11.43 23.60 7.64
N PRO A 31 -12.35 24.57 7.56
CA PRO A 31 -12.97 25.16 8.73
C PRO A 31 -14.25 24.44 9.14
N SER A 32 -14.50 24.43 10.45
CA SER A 32 -15.81 24.21 11.04
C SER A 32 -16.83 25.05 10.29
N GLY A 33 -17.89 24.41 9.80
CA GLY A 33 -19.03 25.08 9.19
C GLY A 33 -19.54 26.17 10.13
N SER A 34 -19.21 27.42 9.83
CA SER A 34 -19.95 28.55 10.33
C SER A 34 -21.17 28.71 9.43
N LEU A 35 -22.33 28.29 9.92
CA LEU A 35 -23.55 29.01 9.57
C LEU A 35 -23.42 30.40 10.21
N PRO A 36 -23.55 31.47 9.42
CA PRO A 36 -24.42 32.55 9.84
C PRO A 36 -25.35 32.87 8.66
N THR A 37 -26.66 32.88 8.81
CA THR A 37 -27.36 34.00 9.42
C THR A 37 -28.86 33.71 9.40
N SER A 38 -29.50 33.71 10.56
CA SER A 38 -30.88 34.18 10.67
C SER A 38 -30.94 35.09 11.87
N GLY A 39 -31.11 36.38 11.62
CA GLY A 39 -31.20 37.40 12.65
C GLY A 39 -32.40 37.17 13.58
N GLY A 40 -32.20 37.48 14.87
CA GLY A 40 -33.24 37.53 15.89
C GLY A 40 -32.62 37.81 17.26
N PRO A 41 -33.08 38.81 18.03
CA PRO A 41 -32.36 39.35 19.18
C PRO A 41 -32.63 38.60 20.50
N ALA A 42 -31.62 38.66 21.37
CA ALA A 42 -31.68 38.62 22.83
C ALA A 42 -32.51 37.49 23.50
N GLY A 43 -31.82 36.40 23.82
CA GLY A 43 -32.23 35.44 24.84
C GLY A 43 -31.04 34.60 25.24
N GLY A 44 -30.40 34.94 26.37
CA GLY A 44 -29.24 34.22 26.89
C GLY A 44 -29.61 32.78 27.25
N GLN A 45 -29.39 31.86 26.32
CA GLN A 45 -29.33 30.44 26.61
C GLN A 45 -27.89 30.13 27.02
N ILE A 46 -27.68 29.84 28.30
CA ILE A 46 -26.44 29.18 28.75
C ILE A 46 -26.55 27.76 28.21
N SER A 47 -26.24 27.59 26.92
CA SER A 47 -26.06 26.28 26.31
C SER A 47 -24.80 25.70 26.95
N VAL A 48 -24.99 24.92 28.01
CA VAL A 48 -23.96 23.99 28.48
C VAL A 48 -23.81 22.95 27.37
N SER A 49 -23.04 23.31 26.35
CA SER A 49 -22.46 22.37 25.42
C SER A 49 -21.48 21.57 26.26
N ILE A 50 -21.93 20.41 26.74
CA ILE A 50 -21.00 19.38 27.19
C ILE A 50 -20.18 19.07 25.95
N ALA A 51 -18.95 19.60 25.89
CA ALA A 51 -18.01 19.25 24.86
C ALA A 51 -17.93 17.73 24.84
N ASN A 52 -18.37 17.13 23.74
CA ASN A 52 -18.37 15.70 23.56
C ASN A 52 -16.94 15.20 23.86
N PRO A 53 -16.70 14.43 24.95
CA PRO A 53 -15.36 13.99 25.33
C PRO A 53 -14.78 12.98 24.32
N LEU A 54 -15.60 12.59 23.35
CA LEU A 54 -15.22 11.97 22.10
C LEU A 54 -15.29 13.08 21.05
N SER A 55 -14.16 13.54 20.49
CA SER A 55 -14.13 14.67 19.53
C SER A 55 -14.80 14.37 18.16
N PHE A 56 -15.77 13.46 18.09
CA PHE A 56 -16.41 12.98 16.86
C PHE A 56 -17.94 12.97 17.02
N ASP A 57 -18.62 13.84 16.29
CA ASP A 57 -20.09 13.94 16.27
C ASP A 57 -20.74 13.02 15.22
N THR A 58 -19.97 12.13 14.58
CA THR A 58 -20.44 11.22 13.53
C THR A 58 -19.72 9.88 13.59
N VAL A 59 -20.48 8.78 13.40
CA VAL A 59 -19.96 7.40 13.40
C VAL A 59 -18.85 7.18 12.38
N ASP A 60 -18.87 7.92 11.26
CA ASP A 60 -17.84 7.90 10.22
C ASP A 60 -16.48 8.41 10.72
N GLY A 61 -16.46 9.43 11.59
CA GLY A 61 -15.23 9.98 12.16
C GLY A 61 -14.56 9.01 13.14
N LEU A 62 -15.36 8.33 13.97
CA LEU A 62 -14.86 7.29 14.86
C LEU A 62 -14.27 6.11 14.06
N LEU A 63 -14.97 5.69 12.99
CA LEU A 63 -14.53 4.59 12.14
C LEU A 63 -13.22 4.94 11.41
N ALA A 64 -13.10 6.16 10.87
CA ALA A 64 -11.89 6.63 10.20
C ALA A 64 -10.69 6.75 11.16
N GLN A 65 -10.94 7.18 12.40
CA GLN A 65 -9.89 7.29 13.43
C GLN A 65 -9.41 5.90 13.87
N VAL A 66 -10.32 4.95 14.10
CA VAL A 66 -9.98 3.56 14.44
C VAL A 66 -9.25 2.89 13.27
N LEU A 67 -9.67 3.14 12.04
CA LEU A 67 -9.03 2.58 10.84
C LEU A 67 -7.63 3.16 10.62
N SER A 68 -7.44 4.46 10.85
CA SER A 68 -6.12 5.10 10.79
C SER A 68 -5.18 4.58 11.87
N PHE A 69 -5.69 4.35 13.09
CA PHE A 69 -4.92 3.73 14.16
C PHE A 69 -4.51 2.29 13.81
N LEU A 70 -5.44 1.49 13.28
CA LEU A 70 -5.16 0.11 12.87
C LEU A 70 -4.16 0.06 11.70
N GLN A 71 -4.28 0.97 10.73
CA GLN A 71 -3.35 1.08 9.61
C GLN A 71 -1.93 1.46 10.07
N GLY A 72 -1.81 2.37 11.04
CA GLY A 72 -0.52 2.69 11.67
C GLY A 72 0.14 1.46 12.29
N PHE A 73 -0.60 0.65 13.05
CA PHE A 73 -0.07 -0.58 13.66
C PHE A 73 0.34 -1.63 12.63
N ILE A 74 -0.40 -1.79 11.54
CA ILE A 74 -0.07 -2.76 10.47
C ILE A 74 1.26 -2.42 9.81
N VAL A 75 1.52 -1.14 9.49
CA VAL A 75 2.76 -0.71 8.82
C VAL A 75 3.97 -0.95 9.72
N ILE A 76 3.87 -0.59 11.01
CA ILE A 76 4.94 -0.83 11.99
C ILE A 76 5.20 -2.34 12.19
N LEU A 77 4.15 -3.16 12.32
CA LEU A 77 4.30 -4.62 12.44
C LEU A 77 4.94 -5.23 11.19
N SER A 78 4.50 -4.81 10.00
CA SER A 78 5.04 -5.30 8.74
C SER A 78 6.55 -5.01 8.61
N LEU A 79 6.98 -3.83 9.05
CA LEU A 79 8.40 -3.46 9.04
C LEU A 79 9.23 -4.39 9.94
N ILE A 80 8.72 -4.73 11.13
CA ILE A 80 9.40 -5.64 12.06
C ILE A 80 9.52 -7.05 11.45
N PHE A 81 8.45 -7.57 10.84
CA PHE A 81 8.47 -8.88 10.18
C PHE A 81 9.44 -8.93 9.00
N ILE A 82 9.55 -7.86 8.21
CA ILE A 82 10.56 -7.75 7.13
C ILE A 82 11.98 -7.84 7.70
N ILE A 83 12.26 -7.15 8.80
CA ILE A 83 13.60 -7.15 9.42
C ILE A 83 13.95 -8.55 9.95
N ILE A 84 13.00 -9.25 10.59
CA ILE A 84 13.21 -10.63 11.07
C ILE A 84 13.46 -11.58 9.90
N GLY A 85 12.67 -11.48 8.83
CA GLY A 85 12.84 -12.28 7.62
C GLY A 85 14.20 -12.05 6.97
N ALA A 86 14.64 -10.78 6.86
CA ALA A 86 15.94 -10.42 6.31
C ALA A 86 17.10 -10.94 7.17
N PHE A 87 16.98 -10.85 8.50
CA PHE A 87 18.01 -11.37 9.40
C PHE A 87 18.14 -12.89 9.31
N ILE A 88 17.02 -13.62 9.25
CA ILE A 88 17.02 -15.08 9.03
C ILE A 88 17.68 -15.40 7.69
N TYR A 89 17.36 -14.67 6.62
CA TYR A 89 17.95 -14.90 5.30
C TYR A 89 19.48 -14.78 5.31
N ILE A 90 20.03 -13.73 5.93
CA ILE A 90 21.49 -13.50 6.00
C ILE A 90 22.19 -14.55 6.87
N THR A 91 21.58 -14.95 7.98
CA THR A 91 22.20 -15.94 8.90
C THR A 91 21.98 -17.40 8.50
N SER A 92 21.30 -17.68 7.38
CA SER A 92 20.90 -19.04 6.99
C SER A 92 22.04 -19.93 6.49
N GLY A 93 23.22 -19.37 6.18
CA GLY A 93 24.42 -20.16 5.88
C GLY A 93 24.29 -21.14 4.70
N GLY A 94 23.33 -20.92 3.79
CA GLY A 94 23.08 -21.79 2.63
C GLY A 94 22.13 -22.97 2.89
N ASP A 95 21.61 -23.14 4.11
CA ASP A 95 20.56 -24.13 4.40
C ASP A 95 19.26 -23.75 3.67
N SER A 96 18.85 -24.61 2.73
CA SER A 96 17.70 -24.37 1.85
C SER A 96 16.38 -24.22 2.63
N GLY A 97 16.23 -24.93 3.75
CA GLY A 97 15.04 -24.85 4.59
C GLY A 97 14.89 -23.50 5.31
N ARG A 98 15.98 -22.95 5.86
CA ARG A 98 15.94 -21.63 6.51
C ARG A 98 15.76 -20.48 5.52
N ILE A 99 16.35 -20.60 4.32
CA ILE A 99 16.16 -19.62 3.24
C ILE A 99 14.70 -19.63 2.77
N GLU A 100 14.08 -20.80 2.61
CA GLU A 100 12.68 -20.89 2.21
C GLU A 100 11.75 -20.28 3.27
N THR A 101 12.01 -20.55 4.55
CA THR A 101 11.24 -19.96 5.66
C THR A 101 11.36 -18.44 5.70
N ALA A 102 12.57 -17.90 5.49
CA ALA A 102 12.81 -16.46 5.40
C ALA A 102 12.02 -15.83 4.23
N LYS A 103 12.07 -16.45 3.06
CA LYS A 103 11.34 -15.98 1.87
C LYS A 103 9.84 -15.96 2.12
N LYS A 104 9.26 -17.03 2.68
CA LYS A 104 7.84 -17.11 3.03
C LYS A 104 7.42 -16.00 3.99
N CYS A 105 8.23 -15.74 5.01
CA CYS A 105 7.99 -14.67 5.98
C CYS A 105 7.98 -13.29 5.31
N ILE A 106 8.99 -12.99 4.48
CA ILE A 106 9.10 -11.72 3.76
C ILE A 106 7.92 -11.53 2.79
N THR A 107 7.54 -12.57 2.04
CA THR A 107 6.39 -12.48 1.12
C THR A 107 5.08 -12.26 1.87
N ALA A 108 4.88 -12.93 3.01
CA ALA A 108 3.67 -12.75 3.82
C ALA A 108 3.59 -11.32 4.37
N ALA A 109 4.70 -10.75 4.81
CA ALA A 109 4.76 -9.35 5.27
C ALA A 109 4.46 -8.36 4.12
N LEU A 110 5.02 -8.59 2.93
CA LEU A 110 4.75 -7.75 1.75
C LEU A 110 3.28 -7.79 1.33
N ILE A 111 2.64 -8.97 1.37
CA ILE A 111 1.21 -9.11 1.09
C ILE A 111 0.38 -8.36 2.14
N GLY A 112 0.72 -8.49 3.42
CA GLY A 112 0.05 -7.76 4.51
C GLY A 112 0.15 -6.24 4.37
N LEU A 113 1.33 -5.74 3.99
CA LEU A 113 1.54 -4.32 3.70
C LEU A 113 0.70 -3.85 2.49
N ALA A 114 0.70 -4.63 1.41
CA ALA A 114 -0.07 -4.32 0.22
C ALA A 114 -1.58 -4.26 0.51
N ILE A 115 -2.11 -5.21 1.28
CA ILE A 115 -3.52 -5.22 1.71
C ILE A 115 -3.80 -4.04 2.65
N GLY A 116 -2.89 -3.73 3.58
CA GLY A 116 -3.05 -2.62 4.52
C GLY A 116 -3.16 -1.26 3.82
N ILE A 117 -2.40 -1.04 2.75
CA ILE A 117 -2.46 0.19 1.95
C ILE A 117 -3.69 0.20 1.01
N ALA A 118 -4.09 -0.96 0.49
CA ALA A 118 -5.23 -1.08 -0.42
C ALA A 118 -6.60 -1.09 0.27
N ALA A 119 -6.68 -1.43 1.56
CA ALA A 119 -7.92 -1.49 2.34
C ALA A 119 -8.81 -0.23 2.24
N PRO A 120 -8.29 1.01 2.40
CA PRO A 120 -9.12 2.21 2.26
C PRO A 120 -9.65 2.43 0.83
N ALA A 121 -8.92 2.00 -0.20
CA ALA A 121 -9.39 2.06 -1.58
C ALA A 121 -10.51 1.02 -1.83
N PHE A 122 -10.39 -0.17 -1.25
CA PHE A 122 -11.37 -1.23 -1.37
C PHE A 122 -12.70 -0.88 -0.67
N LEU A 123 -12.64 -0.28 0.54
CA LEU A 123 -13.84 0.18 1.24
C LEU A 123 -14.60 1.27 0.47
N ARG A 124 -13.87 2.17 -0.21
CA ARG A 124 -14.46 3.19 -1.08
C ARG A 124 -15.19 2.56 -2.28
N GLN A 125 -14.57 1.59 -2.95
CA GLN A 125 -15.22 0.88 -4.06
C GLN A 125 -16.48 0.14 -3.61
N VAL A 126 -16.47 -0.50 -2.45
CA VAL A 126 -17.66 -1.16 -1.91
C VAL A 126 -18.74 -0.14 -1.52
N SER A 127 -18.37 1.01 -0.93
CA SER A 127 -19.33 2.07 -0.59
C SER A 127 -19.99 2.70 -1.82
N GLU A 128 -19.25 2.77 -2.94
CA GLU A 128 -19.72 3.29 -4.22
C GLU A 128 -20.71 2.33 -4.89
N ILE A 129 -20.42 1.02 -4.85
CA ILE A 129 -21.32 -0.03 -5.38
C ILE A 129 -22.63 -0.11 -4.57
N LEU A 130 -22.57 0.14 -3.26
CA LEU A 130 -23.74 0.10 -2.37
C LEU A 130 -24.55 1.40 -2.34
N GLY A 131 -24.13 2.44 -3.06
CA GLY A 131 -24.91 3.67 -3.25
C GLY A 131 -25.05 4.57 -2.01
N TRP A 132 -24.24 4.35 -0.97
CA TRP A 132 -24.19 5.21 0.22
C TRP A 132 -23.28 6.42 -0.03
N ASN A 133 -23.79 7.37 -0.80
CA ASN A 133 -23.10 8.61 -1.16
C ASN A 133 -23.02 9.57 0.03
N SER A 134 -22.04 9.38 0.93
CA SER A 134 -21.62 10.36 1.95
C SER A 134 -20.22 10.02 2.51
N VAL A 135 -19.20 9.90 1.67
CA VAL A 135 -17.80 9.98 2.16
C VAL A 135 -17.18 11.22 1.53
N PRO A 136 -16.74 12.22 2.32
CA PRO A 136 -16.20 13.45 1.76
C PRO A 136 -14.96 13.12 0.93
N SER A 137 -15.07 13.39 -0.37
CA SER A 137 -14.03 13.26 -1.40
C SER A 137 -12.95 14.34 -1.27
N SER A 138 -12.50 14.61 -0.05
CA SER A 138 -11.35 15.47 0.20
C SER A 138 -10.07 14.68 -0.11
N GLY A 139 -9.82 14.46 -1.40
CA GLY A 139 -8.62 13.79 -1.91
C GLY A 139 -8.90 12.59 -2.83
N VAL A 140 -9.40 12.90 -4.03
CA VAL A 140 -9.21 12.23 -5.35
C VAL A 140 -10.49 12.50 -6.13
N GLY A 141 -10.37 13.35 -7.14
CA GLY A 141 -11.48 13.95 -7.84
C GLY A 141 -12.34 12.96 -8.63
N THR A 142 -13.59 13.39 -8.78
CA THR A 142 -14.48 13.15 -9.93
C THR A 142 -14.76 11.69 -10.24
N SER A 143 -15.98 11.24 -9.94
CA SER A 143 -16.58 9.96 -10.36
C SER A 143 -16.01 9.46 -11.70
N LEU A 144 -14.99 8.61 -11.62
CA LEU A 144 -14.38 7.96 -12.76
C LEU A 144 -15.36 6.88 -13.20
N THR A 145 -15.79 6.91 -14.47
CA THR A 145 -16.53 5.79 -15.05
C THR A 145 -15.75 4.48 -14.83
N LEU A 146 -16.42 3.32 -14.77
CA LEU A 146 -15.74 2.02 -14.60
C LEU A 146 -14.58 1.82 -15.59
N LEU A 147 -14.70 2.39 -16.79
CA LEU A 147 -13.67 2.40 -17.84
C LEU A 147 -12.45 3.26 -17.48
N GLU A 148 -12.63 4.37 -16.80
CA GLU A 148 -11.56 5.29 -16.39
C GLU A 148 -10.83 4.74 -15.14
N ILE A 149 -11.56 4.13 -14.20
CA ILE A 149 -10.97 3.38 -13.08
C ILE A 149 -10.17 2.18 -13.61
N ALA A 150 -10.75 1.40 -14.53
CA ALA A 150 -10.08 0.29 -15.18
C ALA A 150 -8.86 0.76 -15.99
N GLY A 151 -8.93 1.90 -16.66
CA GLY A 151 -7.81 2.50 -17.40
C GLY A 151 -6.66 2.94 -16.49
N ASN A 152 -6.97 3.61 -15.38
CA ASN A 152 -5.96 4.04 -14.40
C ASN A 152 -5.34 2.85 -13.66
N ILE A 153 -6.13 1.85 -13.25
CA ILE A 153 -5.58 0.66 -12.59
C ILE A 153 -4.78 -0.20 -13.56
N LEU A 154 -5.19 -0.30 -14.83
CA LEU A 154 -4.45 -1.00 -15.87
C LEU A 154 -3.11 -0.31 -16.12
N ASN A 155 -3.08 1.01 -16.28
CA ASN A 155 -1.83 1.76 -16.46
C ASN A 155 -0.90 1.64 -15.23
N PHE A 156 -1.46 1.67 -14.02
CA PHE A 156 -0.68 1.47 -12.80
C PHE A 156 -0.10 0.04 -12.72
N LEU A 157 -0.92 -0.99 -12.97
CA LEU A 157 -0.48 -2.38 -12.99
C LEU A 157 0.56 -2.64 -14.08
N LEU A 158 0.36 -2.12 -15.29
CA LEU A 158 1.32 -2.27 -16.39
C LEU A 158 2.64 -1.54 -16.10
N SER A 159 2.59 -0.37 -15.46
CA SER A 159 3.79 0.35 -15.04
C SER A 159 4.63 -0.51 -14.09
N VAL A 160 4.01 -1.02 -13.01
CA VAL A 160 4.72 -1.84 -12.01
C VAL A 160 5.22 -3.14 -12.62
N VAL A 161 4.37 -3.87 -13.35
CA VAL A 161 4.73 -5.15 -13.97
C VAL A 161 5.80 -4.97 -15.04
N GLY A 162 5.73 -3.93 -15.86
CA GLY A 162 6.71 -3.64 -16.90
C GLY A 162 8.10 -3.38 -16.34
N ILE A 163 8.20 -2.57 -15.27
CA ILE A 163 9.46 -2.25 -14.61
C ILE A 163 10.06 -3.49 -13.95
N VAL A 164 9.24 -4.27 -13.23
CA VAL A 164 9.70 -5.51 -12.57
C VAL A 164 10.14 -6.56 -13.59
N ALA A 165 9.38 -6.72 -14.68
CA ALA A 165 9.71 -7.66 -15.76
C ALA A 165 11.04 -7.31 -16.43
N LEU A 166 11.29 -6.02 -16.69
CA LEU A 166 12.54 -5.55 -17.27
C LEU A 166 13.73 -5.85 -16.35
N ILE A 167 13.62 -5.55 -15.05
CA ILE A 167 14.70 -5.81 -14.08
C ILE A 167 15.02 -7.31 -14.00
N MET A 168 13.99 -8.17 -13.91
CA MET A 168 14.17 -9.62 -13.85
C MET A 168 14.79 -10.20 -15.14
N LEU A 169 14.41 -9.64 -16.29
CA LEU A 169 14.98 -10.02 -17.59
C LEU A 169 16.47 -9.69 -17.65
N VAL A 170 16.86 -8.50 -17.20
CA VAL A 170 18.25 -8.06 -17.17
C VAL A 170 19.07 -8.92 -16.20
N VAL A 171 18.58 -9.18 -14.99
CA VAL A 171 19.28 -10.02 -14.00
C VAL A 171 19.45 -11.45 -14.51
N GLY A 172 18.41 -12.02 -15.12
CA GLY A 172 18.49 -13.37 -15.71
C GLY A 172 19.49 -13.45 -16.87
N ALA A 173 19.56 -12.43 -17.71
CA ALA A 173 20.49 -12.36 -18.82
C ALA A 173 21.95 -12.23 -18.33
N PHE A 174 22.22 -11.34 -17.36
CA PHE A 174 23.55 -11.21 -16.77
C PHE A 174 24.01 -12.50 -16.11
N MET A 175 23.13 -13.17 -15.36
CA MET A 175 23.43 -14.45 -14.70
C MET A 175 23.74 -15.55 -15.71
N TYR A 176 23.04 -15.61 -16.85
CA TYR A 176 23.32 -16.55 -17.92
C TYR A 176 24.69 -16.30 -18.57
N LEU A 177 25.01 -15.03 -18.86
CA LEU A 177 26.27 -14.65 -19.52
C LEU A 177 27.50 -14.82 -18.62
N THR A 178 27.35 -14.68 -17.30
CA THR A 178 28.45 -14.82 -16.32
C THR A 178 28.55 -16.21 -15.69
N ALA A 179 27.80 -17.20 -16.17
CA ALA A 179 27.76 -18.53 -15.57
C ALA A 179 29.06 -19.35 -15.72
N ALA A 180 30.03 -18.91 -16.54
CA ALA A 180 31.39 -19.46 -16.65
C ALA A 180 31.52 -21.00 -16.80
N GLY A 181 30.46 -21.69 -17.25
CA GLY A 181 30.42 -23.13 -17.45
C GLY A 181 29.80 -23.96 -16.31
N ASP A 182 29.30 -23.32 -15.26
CA ASP A 182 28.54 -23.99 -14.19
C ASP A 182 27.09 -24.27 -14.64
N GLU A 183 26.71 -25.56 -14.74
CA GLU A 183 25.39 -25.99 -15.25
C GLU A 183 24.23 -25.43 -14.40
N ASP A 184 24.37 -25.35 -13.08
CA ASP A 184 23.33 -24.85 -12.19
C ASP A 184 23.04 -23.35 -12.43
N ARG A 185 24.08 -22.56 -12.67
CA ARG A 185 23.95 -21.13 -13.00
C ARG A 185 23.38 -20.91 -14.39
N ILE A 186 23.78 -21.74 -15.36
CA ILE A 186 23.24 -21.70 -16.73
C ILE A 186 21.74 -22.01 -16.71
N ASP A 187 21.33 -23.07 -15.99
CA ASP A 187 19.93 -23.47 -15.94
C ASP A 187 19.06 -22.50 -15.14
N THR A 188 19.59 -21.93 -14.07
CA THR A 188 18.91 -20.86 -13.33
C THR A 188 18.71 -19.63 -14.21
N GLY A 189 19.74 -19.20 -14.95
CA GLY A 189 19.65 -18.10 -15.91
C GLY A 189 18.59 -18.35 -16.99
N LYS A 190 18.57 -19.55 -17.59
CA LYS A 190 17.56 -19.94 -18.59
C LYS A 190 16.14 -19.91 -18.02
N LYS A 191 15.93 -20.40 -16.79
CA LYS A 191 14.63 -20.38 -16.13
C LYS A 191 14.14 -18.95 -15.91
N ILE A 192 15.00 -18.08 -15.36
CA ILE A 192 14.66 -16.67 -15.13
C ILE A 192 14.27 -15.99 -16.45
N VAL A 193 15.07 -16.16 -17.50
CA VAL A 193 14.78 -15.57 -18.83
C VAL A 193 13.47 -16.10 -19.40
N LYS A 194 13.20 -17.42 -19.30
CA LYS A 194 11.92 -18.00 -19.74
C LYS A 194 10.74 -17.39 -18.98
N TYR A 195 10.81 -17.30 -17.66
CA TYR A 195 9.72 -16.74 -16.86
C TYR A 195 9.49 -15.24 -17.16
N SER A 196 10.54 -14.46 -17.41
CA SER A 196 10.42 -13.06 -17.82
C SER A 196 9.71 -12.91 -19.17
N ILE A 197 10.02 -13.76 -20.16
CA ILE A 197 9.37 -13.72 -21.48
C ILE A 197 7.88 -14.06 -21.36
N ILE A 198 7.54 -15.09 -20.58
CA ILE A 198 6.14 -15.46 -20.32
C ILE A 198 5.39 -14.31 -19.63
N GLY A 199 6.00 -13.65 -18.64
CA GLY A 199 5.38 -12.53 -17.92
C GLY A 199 5.05 -11.35 -18.82
N ILE A 200 5.97 -10.99 -19.72
CA ILE A 200 5.77 -9.92 -20.72
C ILE A 200 4.66 -10.32 -21.70
N ALA A 201 4.64 -11.56 -22.17
CA ALA A 201 3.61 -12.06 -23.07
C ALA A 201 2.21 -11.99 -22.43
N ILE A 202 2.07 -12.40 -21.15
CA ILE A 202 0.81 -12.32 -20.42
C ILE A 202 0.37 -10.86 -20.22
N ALA A 203 1.30 -9.96 -19.90
CA ALA A 203 0.97 -8.54 -19.71
C ALA A 203 0.43 -7.89 -21.00
N LEU A 204 1.03 -8.20 -22.15
CA LEU A 204 0.57 -7.73 -23.45
C LEU A 204 -0.79 -8.33 -23.83
N ALA A 205 -1.00 -9.62 -23.56
CA ALA A 205 -2.28 -10.29 -23.79
C ALA A 205 -3.40 -9.68 -22.92
N ALA A 206 -3.13 -9.40 -21.65
CA ALA A 206 -4.09 -8.78 -20.74
C ALA A 206 -4.54 -7.40 -21.22
N LEU A 207 -3.59 -6.56 -21.71
CA LEU A 207 -3.93 -5.24 -22.25
C LEU A 207 -4.85 -5.35 -23.47
N VAL A 208 -4.60 -6.31 -24.37
CA VAL A 208 -5.45 -6.52 -25.55
C VAL A 208 -6.85 -6.97 -25.15
N LEU A 209 -6.96 -7.93 -24.22
CA LEU A 209 -8.25 -8.43 -23.75
C LEU A 209 -9.08 -7.34 -23.05
N VAL A 210 -8.46 -6.55 -22.16
CA VAL A 210 -9.16 -5.48 -21.45
C VAL A 210 -9.66 -4.41 -22.42
N ARG A 211 -8.84 -4.02 -23.40
CA ARG A 211 -9.27 -3.06 -24.44
C ARG A 211 -10.41 -3.59 -25.30
N GLN A 212 -10.40 -4.88 -25.64
CA GLN A 212 -11.51 -5.47 -26.39
C GLN A 212 -12.81 -5.54 -25.60
N VAL A 213 -12.74 -5.88 -24.33
CA VAL A 213 -13.93 -5.88 -23.46
C VAL A 213 -14.43 -4.44 -23.27
N ALA A 214 -13.54 -3.48 -23.01
CA ALA A 214 -13.87 -2.07 -22.88
C ALA A 214 -14.57 -1.50 -24.13
N SER A 215 -14.09 -1.85 -25.32
CA SER A 215 -14.68 -1.45 -26.60
C SER A 215 -16.01 -2.14 -26.91
N PHE A 216 -16.31 -3.26 -26.26
CA PHE A 216 -17.57 -3.99 -26.46
C PHE A 216 -18.71 -3.44 -25.60
N PHE A 217 -18.39 -2.68 -24.55
CA PHE A 217 -19.34 -2.09 -23.59
C PHE A 217 -19.43 -0.55 -23.69
N ALA A 218 -18.62 0.06 -24.55
CA ALA A 218 -18.70 1.47 -24.93
C ALA A 218 -19.55 1.63 -26.19
#